data_AF-A0A380CNQ4-F1
#
_entry.id   AF-A0A380CNQ4-F1
#
_cell.length_a   1.000
_cell.length_b   1.000
_cell.length_c   1.000
_cell.angle_alpha   90.00
_cell.angle_beta   90.00
_cell.angle_gamma   90.00
#
_symmetry.space_group_name_H-M   'P 1'
#
loop_
_entity.id
_entity.type
_entity.pdbx_description
1 polymer ?
#
loop_
_entity_poly.entity_id
_entity_poly.type
_entity_poly.pdbx_seq_one_letter_code
_entity_poly.pdbx_strand_id
1 'polypeptide(L)'
;MNKDKMIQLIENELLQAEEASNETEFEKHMYAIHTLTSLYTTSTKQHTTSYPLASEVSSSVSTQIPSDQSKKQVSAAEIKAMGGKVSQSMQQHKASPTSLDSNRLTTDDEIGNGESIFDF
;
A
#
# COMPACT_ATOMS: atom_id res chain seq x y z
N MET A 1 -22.37 3.73 19.19
CA MET A 1 -23.05 3.62 17.88
C MET A 1 -24.27 2.73 18.06
N ASN A 2 -25.47 3.17 17.65
CA ASN A 2 -26.69 2.38 17.82
C ASN A 2 -26.68 1.20 16.84
N LYS A 3 -26.93 -0.03 17.34
CA LYS A 3 -26.98 -1.25 16.50
C LYS A 3 -27.92 -1.07 15.32
N ASP A 4 -29.09 -0.52 15.56
CA ASP A 4 -30.15 -0.37 14.56
C ASP A 4 -29.72 0.54 13.42
N LYS A 5 -28.95 1.59 13.72
CA LYS A 5 -28.41 2.49 12.70
C LYS A 5 -27.34 1.82 11.84
N MET A 6 -26.51 0.93 12.39
CA MET A 6 -25.53 0.17 11.62
C MET A 6 -26.19 -0.87 10.74
N ILE A 7 -27.23 -1.55 11.23
CA ILE A 7 -28.00 -2.51 10.46
C ILE A 7 -28.66 -1.83 9.26
N GLN A 8 -29.32 -0.68 9.46
CA GLN A 8 -29.92 0.10 8.37
C GLN A 8 -28.90 0.51 7.29
N LEU A 9 -27.69 0.90 7.70
CA LEU A 9 -26.64 1.26 6.76
C LEU A 9 -26.17 0.05 5.94
N ILE A 10 -26.02 -1.12 6.58
CA ILE A 10 -25.63 -2.35 5.88
C ILE A 10 -26.74 -2.81 4.93
N GLU A 11 -28.01 -2.74 5.34
CA GLU A 11 -29.14 -3.09 4.47
C GLU A 11 -29.19 -2.21 3.22
N ASN A 12 -29.04 -0.89 3.38
CA ASN A 12 -29.00 0.04 2.26
C ASN A 12 -27.82 -0.22 1.30
N GLU A 13 -26.68 -0.63 1.85
CA GLU A 13 -25.50 -0.92 1.02
C GLU A 13 -25.61 -2.27 0.31
N LEU A 14 -26.32 -3.24 0.90
CA LEU A 14 -26.67 -4.51 0.24
C LEU A 14 -27.64 -4.29 -0.93
N LEU A 15 -28.64 -3.41 -0.76
CA LEU A 15 -29.56 -3.05 -1.84
C LEU A 15 -28.83 -2.36 -3.00
N GLN A 16 -27.92 -1.44 -2.70
CA GLN A 16 -27.10 -0.79 -3.74
C GLN A 16 -26.15 -1.78 -4.43
N ALA A 17 -25.58 -2.73 -3.70
CA ALA A 17 -24.77 -3.78 -4.29
C ALA A 17 -25.58 -4.69 -5.22
N GLU A 18 -26.85 -4.96 -4.91
CA GLU A 18 -27.76 -5.72 -5.77
C GLU A 18 -28.09 -4.96 -7.06
N GLU A 19 -28.24 -3.64 -6.98
CA GLU A 19 -28.50 -2.77 -8.15
C GLU A 19 -27.24 -2.47 -8.98
N ALA A 20 -26.04 -2.75 -8.45
CA ALA A 20 -24.79 -2.44 -9.10
C ALA A 20 -24.71 -3.10 -10.49
N SER A 21 -24.51 -2.27 -11.52
CA SER A 21 -24.50 -2.73 -12.91
C SER A 21 -23.13 -3.23 -13.38
N ASN A 22 -22.07 -2.95 -12.60
CA ASN A 22 -20.70 -3.28 -12.94
C ASN A 22 -19.93 -3.82 -11.72
N GLU A 23 -19.02 -4.76 -11.97
CA GLU A 23 -18.21 -5.44 -10.94
C GLU A 23 -17.46 -4.45 -10.03
N THR A 24 -16.92 -3.37 -10.61
CA THR A 24 -16.17 -2.38 -9.85
C THR A 24 -17.05 -1.59 -8.87
N GLU A 25 -18.35 -1.43 -9.16
CA GLU A 25 -19.28 -0.78 -8.23
C GLU A 25 -19.72 -1.76 -7.15
N PHE A 26 -20.02 -3.00 -7.53
CA PHE A 26 -20.30 -4.08 -6.58
C PHE A 26 -19.18 -4.24 -5.54
N GLU A 27 -17.92 -4.29 -5.97
CA GLU A 27 -16.76 -4.41 -5.06
C GLU A 27 -16.60 -3.22 -4.12
N LYS A 28 -16.95 -2.01 -4.56
CA LYS A 28 -16.95 -0.82 -3.68
C LYS A 28 -18.00 -0.96 -2.58
N HIS A 29 -19.21 -1.42 -2.92
CA HIS A 29 -20.27 -1.65 -1.94
C HIS A 29 -19.90 -2.77 -0.96
N MET A 30 -19.29 -3.86 -1.45
CA MET A 30 -18.79 -4.94 -0.58
C MET A 30 -17.70 -4.47 0.37
N TYR A 31 -16.76 -3.65 -0.10
CA TYR A 31 -15.73 -3.04 0.75
C TYR A 31 -16.31 -2.10 1.81
N ALA A 32 -17.34 -1.32 1.45
CA ALA A 32 -18.05 -0.45 2.40
C ALA A 32 -18.72 -1.28 3.52
N ILE A 33 -19.42 -2.36 3.17
CA ILE A 33 -20.04 -3.28 4.14
C ILE A 33 -19.00 -3.92 5.05
N HIS A 34 -17.89 -4.40 4.49
CA HIS A 34 -16.77 -4.95 5.27
C HIS A 34 -16.22 -3.92 6.27
N THR A 35 -16.04 -2.68 5.83
CA THR A 35 -15.53 -1.59 6.67
C THR A 35 -16.50 -1.22 7.78
N LEU A 36 -17.80 -1.06 7.48
CA LEU A 36 -18.84 -0.80 8.47
C LEU A 36 -18.88 -1.90 9.53
N THR A 37 -18.84 -3.17 9.11
CA THR A 37 -18.84 -4.32 10.01
C THR A 37 -17.57 -4.39 10.85
N SER A 38 -16.41 -4.11 10.26
CA SER A 38 -15.12 -4.04 10.96
C SER A 38 -15.11 -2.95 12.04
N LEU A 39 -15.57 -1.73 11.72
CA LEU A 39 -15.68 -0.64 12.68
C LEU A 39 -16.64 -0.97 13.83
N TYR A 40 -17.73 -1.68 13.54
CA TYR A 40 -18.67 -2.09 14.58
C TYR A 40 -18.08 -3.16 15.52
N THR A 41 -17.48 -4.20 14.94
CA THR A 41 -16.88 -5.29 15.72
C THR A 41 -15.69 -4.82 16.55
N THR A 42 -14.84 -3.94 16.02
CA THR A 42 -13.73 -3.30 16.75
C THR A 42 -14.22 -2.40 17.89
N SER A 43 -15.34 -1.68 17.72
CA SER A 43 -15.92 -0.87 18.80
C SER A 43 -16.52 -1.69 19.95
N THR A 44 -16.90 -2.95 19.71
CA THR A 44 -17.48 -3.85 20.75
C THR A 44 -16.44 -4.69 21.47
N LYS A 45 -15.20 -4.77 20.96
CA LYS A 45 -14.10 -5.49 21.59
C LYS A 45 -13.16 -4.49 22.24
N GLN A 46 -13.43 -4.18 23.52
CA GLN A 46 -12.38 -3.73 24.42
C GLN A 46 -11.26 -4.78 24.39
N HIS A 47 -10.16 -4.43 23.75
CA HIS A 47 -8.81 -4.98 23.90
C HIS A 47 -8.71 -6.31 24.68
N THR A 48 -9.01 -7.44 24.04
CA THR A 48 -8.47 -8.74 24.46
C THR A 48 -7.99 -9.49 23.22
N THR A 49 -6.68 -9.51 23.12
CA THR A 49 -5.87 -10.32 22.22
C THR A 49 -6.29 -11.79 22.18
N SER A 50 -6.37 -12.31 20.96
CA SER A 50 -6.10 -13.69 20.51
C SER A 50 -6.80 -14.88 21.16
N TYR A 51 -7.63 -15.57 20.34
CA TYR A 51 -7.53 -17.04 20.25
C TYR A 51 -7.00 -17.41 18.86
N PRO A 52 -6.02 -18.33 18.77
CA PRO A 52 -5.24 -18.61 17.58
C PRO A 52 -5.77 -19.82 16.80
N LEU A 53 -5.70 -19.75 15.47
CA LEU A 53 -5.39 -20.91 14.64
C LEU A 53 -4.08 -20.57 13.90
N ALA A 54 -2.99 -20.78 14.66
CA ALA A 54 -1.55 -20.86 14.33
C ALA A 54 -0.99 -19.96 13.21
N SER A 55 0.07 -19.16 13.38
CA SER A 55 1.02 -18.90 14.48
C SER A 55 1.87 -17.72 13.97
N GLU A 56 2.36 -16.73 14.71
CA GLU A 56 3.13 -16.71 15.95
C GLU A 56 3.07 -15.28 16.53
N VAL A 57 3.25 -15.20 17.84
CA VAL A 57 3.42 -13.97 18.61
C VAL A 57 4.93 -13.64 18.72
N SER A 58 5.22 -12.39 19.08
CA SER A 58 6.46 -11.91 19.70
C SER A 58 7.65 -11.51 18.81
N SER A 59 7.85 -10.19 18.80
CA SER A 59 9.10 -9.48 19.12
C SER A 59 10.43 -10.15 18.75
N SER A 60 11.21 -9.42 17.95
CA SER A 60 12.67 -9.33 18.05
C SER A 60 13.39 -10.55 18.65
N VAL A 61 13.83 -11.45 17.77
CA VAL A 61 15.25 -11.70 17.49
C VAL A 61 15.39 -13.10 16.90
N SER A 62 15.98 -13.08 15.72
CA SER A 62 16.79 -14.13 15.13
C SER A 62 16.10 -15.31 14.44
N THR A 63 16.65 -15.49 13.24
CA THR A 63 16.96 -16.75 12.57
C THR A 63 15.92 -17.38 11.65
N GLN A 64 16.34 -17.34 10.38
CA GLN A 64 16.39 -18.48 9.46
C GLN A 64 15.11 -18.81 8.69
N ILE A 65 15.14 -18.29 7.46
CA ILE A 65 14.53 -18.82 6.25
C ILE A 65 14.62 -20.36 6.21
N PRO A 66 13.54 -21.05 5.85
CA PRO A 66 13.64 -22.24 5.02
C PRO A 66 13.07 -21.97 3.63
N SER A 67 13.82 -22.47 2.66
CA SER A 67 13.67 -22.30 1.23
C SER A 67 12.47 -23.06 0.63
N ASP A 68 12.22 -22.73 -0.64
CA ASP A 68 11.51 -23.53 -1.63
C ASP A 68 9.99 -23.57 -1.50
N GLN A 69 9.35 -22.57 -2.10
CA GLN A 69 8.53 -22.82 -3.31
C GLN A 69 8.70 -21.67 -4.30
N SER A 70 9.15 -22.06 -5.50
CA SER A 70 9.25 -21.40 -6.81
C SER A 70 8.28 -20.24 -7.12
N LYS A 71 8.28 -19.17 -6.32
CA LYS A 71 7.69 -17.90 -6.72
C LYS A 71 8.70 -17.20 -7.60
N LYS A 72 8.36 -17.08 -8.90
CA LYS A 72 9.02 -16.24 -9.90
C LYS A 72 9.45 -14.92 -9.23
N GLN A 73 10.73 -14.80 -8.91
CA GLN A 73 11.24 -13.60 -8.23
C GLN A 73 11.29 -12.50 -9.28
N VAL A 74 10.29 -11.61 -9.25
CA VAL A 74 10.22 -10.46 -10.13
C VAL A 74 11.36 -9.52 -9.75
N SER A 75 12.22 -9.20 -10.71
CA SER A 75 13.39 -8.35 -10.46
C SER A 75 12.95 -6.93 -10.13
N ALA A 76 13.72 -6.23 -9.30
CA ALA A 76 13.50 -4.81 -9.01
C ALA A 76 13.41 -3.95 -10.29
N ALA A 77 14.16 -4.31 -11.35
CA ALA A 77 14.10 -3.65 -12.64
C ALA A 77 12.74 -3.88 -13.34
N GLU A 78 12.19 -5.09 -13.25
CA GLU A 78 10.90 -5.46 -13.83
C GLU A 78 9.75 -4.75 -13.10
N ILE A 79 9.81 -4.66 -11.77
CA ILE A 79 8.84 -3.90 -10.96
C ILE A 79 8.82 -2.43 -11.38
N LYS A 80 9.99 -1.82 -11.62
CA LYS A 80 10.08 -0.43 -12.09
C LYS A 80 9.54 -0.26 -13.52
N ALA A 81 9.78 -1.22 -14.42
CA ALA A 81 9.26 -1.19 -15.79
C ALA A 81 7.72 -1.29 -15.85
N MET A 82 7.10 -1.93 -14.86
CA MET A 82 5.65 -1.99 -14.70
C MET A 82 5.05 -0.75 -13.99
N GLY A 83 5.86 0.27 -13.70
CA GLY A 83 5.42 1.49 -13.00
C GLY A 83 5.32 1.33 -11.48
N GLY A 84 5.80 0.21 -10.92
CA GLY A 84 5.81 -0.05 -9.49
C GLY A 84 6.94 0.68 -8.75
N LYS A 85 6.71 1.03 -7.48
CA LYS A 85 7.73 1.62 -6.60
C LYS A 85 8.53 0.51 -5.92
N VAL A 86 9.83 0.50 -6.14
CA VAL A 86 10.77 -0.45 -5.51
C VAL A 86 11.21 0.12 -4.16
N SER A 87 11.15 -0.64 -3.06
CA SER A 87 11.62 -0.20 -1.74
C SER A 87 13.14 -0.05 -1.68
N GLN A 88 13.66 0.86 -0.85
CA GLN A 88 15.11 1.10 -0.70
C GLN A 88 15.92 -0.15 -0.33
N SER A 89 15.34 -1.10 0.40
CA SER A 89 15.97 -2.40 0.70
C SER A 89 16.21 -3.27 -0.55
N MET A 90 15.38 -3.14 -1.59
CA MET A 90 15.57 -3.81 -2.88
C MET A 90 16.51 -3.05 -3.82
N GLN A 91 16.87 -1.82 -3.47
CA GLN A 91 17.80 -0.97 -4.22
C GLN A 91 19.25 -1.14 -3.71
N GLN A 92 19.46 -1.88 -2.63
CA GLN A 92 20.76 -2.09 -2.00
C GLN A 92 21.57 -3.20 -2.69
N HIS A 93 21.74 -3.12 -4.01
CA HIS A 93 22.80 -3.84 -4.71
C HIS A 93 23.42 -2.97 -5.81
N LYS A 94 23.86 -1.76 -5.43
CA LYS A 94 25.12 -1.09 -5.82
C LYS A 94 25.05 0.39 -5.44
N ALA A 95 25.97 0.82 -4.58
CA ALA A 95 26.24 2.22 -4.31
C ALA A 95 27.01 2.87 -5.48
N SER A 96 26.73 4.14 -5.77
CA SER A 96 27.76 5.14 -6.08
C SER A 96 27.21 6.55 -5.90
N PRO A 97 27.91 7.47 -5.20
CA PRO A 97 27.55 8.87 -5.11
C PRO A 97 28.04 9.58 -6.37
N THR A 98 27.15 10.14 -7.19
CA THR A 98 27.57 10.93 -8.37
C THR A 98 26.62 12.08 -8.63
N SER A 99 27.11 13.28 -8.31
CA SER A 99 26.83 14.60 -8.92
C SER A 99 25.38 15.13 -8.93
N LEU A 100 25.19 16.25 -8.21
CA LEU A 100 24.02 17.14 -8.31
C LEU A 100 23.91 17.84 -9.68
N ASP A 101 24.88 17.65 -10.58
CA ASP A 101 24.89 18.20 -11.94
C ASP A 101 24.19 17.28 -12.95
N SER A 102 23.82 16.06 -12.53
CA SER A 102 23.30 15.02 -13.43
C SER A 102 21.92 15.32 -14.04
N ASN A 103 21.24 16.39 -13.62
CA ASN A 103 19.94 16.83 -14.15
C ASN A 103 19.91 18.29 -14.61
N ARG A 104 21.07 18.92 -14.84
CA ARG A 104 21.14 20.25 -15.46
C ARG A 104 20.97 20.12 -16.98
N LEU A 105 19.91 20.72 -17.52
CA LEU A 105 19.68 20.94 -18.94
C LEU A 105 19.86 22.43 -19.24
N THR A 106 20.60 22.72 -20.31
CA THR A 106 20.81 24.08 -20.83
C THR A 106 20.50 24.09 -22.33
N THR A 107 19.83 25.14 -22.81
CA THR A 107 19.54 25.38 -24.23
C THR A 107 20.64 26.24 -24.89
N ASP A 108 20.64 26.35 -26.23
CA ASP A 108 21.70 27.03 -27.03
C ASP A 108 21.82 28.55 -26.78
N ASP A 109 20.82 29.13 -26.11
CA ASP A 109 20.80 30.52 -25.63
C ASP A 109 21.33 30.65 -24.19
N GLU A 110 22.02 29.61 -23.69
CA GLU A 110 22.57 29.49 -22.34
C GLU A 110 21.53 29.54 -21.20
N ILE A 111 20.24 29.37 -21.52
CA ILE A 111 19.17 29.30 -20.52
C ILE A 111 19.02 27.86 -20.04
N GLY A 112 19.08 27.63 -18.73
CA GLY A 112 19.03 26.29 -18.16
C GLY A 112 18.32 26.22 -16.83
N ASN A 113 17.91 25.01 -16.42
CA ASN A 113 17.12 24.77 -15.21
C ASN A 113 17.97 24.69 -13.92
N GLY A 114 19.18 25.27 -13.90
CA GLY A 114 20.15 25.00 -12.85
C GLY A 114 21.03 26.16 -12.35
N GLU A 115 21.16 27.27 -13.07
CA GLU A 115 21.87 28.46 -12.56
C GLU A 115 20.93 29.22 -11.62
N SER A 116 21.22 29.18 -10.32
CA SER A 116 20.40 29.85 -9.31
C SER A 116 20.64 31.37 -9.37
N ILE A 117 19.61 32.14 -9.76
CA ILE A 117 19.66 33.62 -9.79
C ILE A 117 19.56 34.27 -8.40
N PHE A 118 19.50 33.46 -7.34
CA PHE A 118 19.36 33.87 -5.94
C PHE A 118 20.61 33.53 -5.12
N ASP A 119 21.78 33.51 -5.76
CA ASP A 119 23.06 33.49 -5.06
C ASP A 119 23.48 34.94 -4.80
N PHE A 120 23.15 35.45 -3.61
CA PHE A 120 23.57 36.78 -3.13
C PHE A 120 24.85 36.66 -2.30
#